data_AF-U9UIT5-F1
#
_entry.id   AF-U9UIT5-F1
#
_cell.length_a   1.000
_cell.length_b   1.000
_cell.length_c   1.000
_cell.angle_alpha   90.00
_cell.angle_beta   90.00
_cell.angle_gamma   90.00
#
_symmetry.space_group_name_H-M   'P 1'
#
loop_
_entity.id
_entity.type
_entity.pdbx_description
1 polymer ?
#
loop_
_entity_poly.entity_id
_entity_poly.type
_entity_poly.pdbx_seq_one_letter_code
_entity_poly.pdbx_strand_id
1 'polypeptide(L)'
;MKSRIFVYTEDSQSPEKIDYLYPREFYYYFRVENTSSCQFEATFRVFIVPEELVESRCHWIELDKFKESLPPNSKTVVCRDCDMSSIVRQPPQKTEDELDDTALPTGTGTTVNKHKSYCDCGWPFHLLLPRGRRGGMKFKLLVFISDWSEDEVPRISRCGSISFCASEASEKYPDKKPMGYPFDRPFKNNSYEETFAGLNNVVIRDICINWVDEFPEVVVEGYDHFD
;
A
#
# COMPACT_ATOMS: atom_id res chain seq x y z
N MET A 1 0.99 -3.16 19.11
CA MET A 1 1.52 -4.47 18.62
C MET A 1 0.39 -5.49 18.76
N LYS A 2 0.48 -6.64 18.11
CA LYS A 2 -0.40 -7.78 18.41
C LYS A 2 0.45 -8.99 18.83
N SER A 3 -0.17 -9.92 19.54
CA SER A 3 0.45 -11.19 19.93
C SER A 3 -0.43 -12.32 19.45
N ARG A 4 0.17 -13.43 19.01
CA ARG A 4 -0.54 -14.66 18.67
C ARG A 4 0.27 -15.89 19.05
N ILE A 5 -0.37 -17.05 19.07
CA ILE A 5 0.33 -18.33 19.18
C ILE A 5 0.66 -18.81 17.76
N PHE A 6 1.94 -19.00 17.48
CA PHE A 6 2.42 -19.57 16.23
C PHE A 6 2.87 -21.01 16.46
N VAL A 7 2.51 -21.91 15.55
CA VAL A 7 2.91 -23.32 15.61
C VAL A 7 3.88 -23.59 14.47
N TYR A 8 5.11 -23.97 14.81
CA TYR A 8 6.13 -24.28 13.82
C TYR A 8 5.72 -25.50 12.98
N THR A 9 5.52 -25.29 11.68
CA THR A 9 5.06 -26.33 10.76
C THR A 9 6.18 -27.31 10.35
N GLU A 10 7.44 -26.88 10.37
CA GLU A 10 8.59 -27.66 9.89
C GLU A 10 9.41 -28.34 11.01
N ASP A 11 9.21 -27.94 12.27
CA ASP A 11 9.95 -28.44 13.44
C ASP A 11 9.07 -29.30 14.38
N SER A 12 9.35 -29.26 15.70
CA SER A 12 8.68 -29.99 16.78
C SER A 12 7.16 -29.79 16.94
N GLN A 13 6.52 -28.99 16.08
CA GLN A 13 5.14 -28.52 16.23
C GLN A 13 4.87 -27.87 17.60
N SER A 14 5.92 -27.30 18.21
CA SER A 14 5.77 -26.60 19.48
C SER A 14 5.07 -25.26 19.25
N PRO A 15 4.08 -24.91 20.11
CA PRO A 15 3.49 -23.59 20.09
C PRO A 15 4.44 -22.58 20.74
N GLU A 16 4.61 -21.42 20.10
CA GLU A 16 5.33 -20.28 20.66
C GLU A 16 4.48 -19.02 20.58
N LYS A 17 4.50 -18.21 21.63
CA LYS A 17 3.87 -16.89 21.60
C LYS A 17 4.79 -15.91 20.88
N ILE A 18 4.30 -15.33 19.79
CA ILE A 18 5.03 -14.32 19.02
C ILE A 18 4.33 -12.96 19.11
N ASP A 19 5.13 -11.90 19.08
CA ASP A 19 4.66 -10.51 18.97
C ASP A 19 4.99 -9.96 17.58
N TYR A 20 4.02 -9.28 16.96
CA TYR A 20 4.17 -8.74 15.61
C TYR A 20 3.58 -7.33 15.47
N LEU A 21 4.11 -6.60 14.48
CA LEU A 21 3.59 -5.29 14.11
C LEU A 21 2.22 -5.44 13.48
N TYR A 22 1.33 -4.49 13.76
CA TYR A 22 0.03 -4.42 13.12
C TYR A 22 -0.45 -2.97 13.13
N PRO A 23 -0.65 -2.33 11.97
CA PRO A 23 -1.17 -0.97 11.91
C PRO A 23 -2.68 -0.97 12.23
N ARG A 24 -3.15 0.11 12.87
CA ARG A 24 -4.59 0.37 12.92
C ARG A 24 -5.11 0.62 11.51
N GLU A 25 -6.30 0.15 11.18
CA GLU A 25 -6.96 0.46 9.91
C GLU A 25 -7.13 1.97 9.71
N PHE A 26 -6.98 2.40 8.45
CA PHE A 26 -7.07 3.79 8.08
C PHE A 26 -7.57 3.96 6.64
N TYR A 27 -8.12 5.14 6.38
CA TYR A 27 -8.60 5.56 5.07
C TYR A 27 -7.84 6.78 4.61
N TYR A 28 -7.53 6.83 3.32
CA TYR A 28 -7.14 8.05 2.65
C TYR A 28 -8.37 8.80 2.15
N TYR A 29 -8.39 10.12 2.33
CA TYR A 29 -9.38 11.01 1.73
C TYR A 29 -8.66 12.05 0.88
N PHE A 30 -8.64 11.84 -0.44
CA PHE A 30 -8.03 12.76 -1.38
C PHE A 30 -9.09 13.73 -1.90
N ARG A 31 -8.89 15.03 -1.65
CA ARG A 31 -9.72 16.08 -2.23
C ARG A 31 -9.02 16.61 -3.47
N VAL A 32 -9.59 16.33 -4.64
CA VAL A 32 -8.96 16.64 -5.94
C VAL A 32 -9.92 17.46 -6.78
N GLU A 33 -9.37 18.43 -7.51
CA GLU A 33 -10.10 19.25 -8.46
C GLU A 33 -9.56 18.99 -9.87
N ASN A 34 -10.44 18.54 -10.77
CA ASN A 34 -10.13 18.46 -12.19
C ASN A 34 -10.66 19.73 -12.86
N THR A 35 -9.78 20.66 -13.21
CA THR A 35 -10.12 21.93 -13.88
C THR A 35 -10.22 21.80 -15.40
N SER A 36 -10.00 20.60 -15.96
CA SER A 36 -10.11 20.38 -17.39
C SER A 36 -11.57 20.15 -17.80
N SER A 37 -11.88 20.43 -19.06
CA SER A 37 -13.20 20.16 -19.65
C SER A 37 -13.43 18.69 -19.99
N CYS A 38 -12.46 17.81 -19.74
CA CYS A 38 -12.51 16.40 -20.07
C CYS A 38 -12.39 15.53 -18.80
N GLN A 39 -12.90 14.30 -18.87
CA GLN A 39 -12.62 13.32 -17.84
C GLN A 39 -11.12 13.03 -17.80
N PHE A 40 -10.54 13.02 -16.61
CA PHE A 40 -9.12 12.74 -16.40
C PHE A 40 -8.97 11.44 -15.62
N GLU A 41 -8.32 10.46 -16.25
CA GLU A 41 -7.95 9.22 -15.58
C GLU A 41 -6.62 9.46 -14.85
N ALA A 42 -6.65 9.42 -13.53
CA ALA A 42 -5.52 9.76 -12.67
C ALA A 42 -4.88 8.50 -12.09
N THR A 43 -3.55 8.42 -12.12
CA THR A 43 -2.78 7.51 -11.28
C THR A 43 -2.37 8.22 -10.00
N PHE A 44 -2.89 7.77 -8.86
CA PHE A 44 -2.46 8.22 -7.54
C PHE A 44 -1.25 7.39 -7.10
N ARG A 45 -0.19 8.06 -6.66
CA ARG A 45 1.03 7.44 -6.14
C ARG A 45 1.28 7.98 -4.75
N VAL A 46 1.22 7.12 -3.74
CA VAL A 46 1.29 7.50 -2.33
C VAL A 46 2.60 7.01 -1.75
N PHE A 47 3.37 7.91 -1.14
CA PHE A 47 4.65 7.60 -0.52
C PHE A 47 4.77 8.22 0.86
N ILE A 48 5.55 7.61 1.73
CA ILE A 48 5.97 8.18 3.01
C ILE A 48 7.48 8.16 3.18
N VAL A 49 8.00 9.07 4.01
CA VAL A 49 9.40 9.07 4.43
C VAL A 49 9.50 9.60 5.87
N PRO A 50 10.40 9.07 6.71
CA PRO A 50 10.76 9.73 7.96
C PRO A 50 11.19 11.17 7.71
N GLU A 51 10.72 12.12 8.51
CA GLU A 51 11.08 13.54 8.32
C GLU A 51 12.60 13.76 8.33
N GLU A 52 13.34 12.99 9.13
CA GLU A 52 14.80 13.04 9.23
C GLU A 52 15.54 12.57 7.95
N LEU A 53 14.84 11.90 7.03
CA LEU A 53 15.41 11.33 5.79
C LEU A 53 14.77 11.91 4.51
N VAL A 54 14.02 13.00 4.64
CA VAL A 54 13.19 13.53 3.54
C VAL A 54 13.98 13.90 2.27
N GLU A 55 15.21 14.38 2.44
CA GLU A 55 16.10 14.72 1.31
C GLU A 55 16.72 13.50 0.63
N SER A 56 16.55 12.31 1.21
CA SER A 56 17.05 11.08 0.64
C SER A 56 15.96 10.38 -0.18
N ARG A 57 16.02 10.55 -1.49
CA ARG A 57 15.08 9.91 -2.44
C ARG A 57 14.93 8.40 -2.26
N CYS A 58 15.98 7.71 -1.79
CA CYS A 58 15.98 6.25 -1.61
C CYS A 58 15.22 5.77 -0.37
N HIS A 59 14.85 6.67 0.56
CA HIS A 59 14.12 6.32 1.78
C HIS A 59 12.61 6.56 1.66
N TRP A 60 12.13 7.07 0.52
CA TRP A 60 10.71 7.18 0.25
C TRP A 60 10.13 5.79 -0.04
N ILE A 61 9.14 5.40 0.78
CA ILE A 61 8.49 4.09 0.76
C ILE A 61 7.14 4.26 0.08
N GLU A 62 6.86 3.47 -0.96
CA GLU A 62 5.53 3.42 -1.59
C GLU A 62 4.54 2.82 -0.57
N LEU A 63 3.36 3.42 -0.42
CA LEU A 63 2.23 2.88 0.35
C LEU A 63 1.08 2.41 -0.54
N ASP A 64 0.90 3.03 -1.70
CA ASP A 64 -0.17 2.67 -2.62
C ASP A 64 0.04 3.26 -4.02
N LYS A 65 -0.52 2.60 -5.02
CA LYS A 65 -0.61 3.07 -6.40
C LYS A 65 -1.89 2.57 -7.06
N PHE A 66 -2.75 3.49 -7.46
CA PHE A 66 -4.07 3.13 -7.98
C PHE A 66 -4.60 4.15 -8.98
N LYS A 67 -5.58 3.72 -9.76
CA LYS A 67 -6.24 4.51 -10.79
C LYS A 67 -7.59 4.99 -10.27
N GLU A 68 -7.93 6.25 -10.54
CA GLU A 68 -9.28 6.78 -10.35
C GLU A 68 -9.69 7.68 -11.51
N SER A 69 -11.00 7.73 -11.78
CA SER A 69 -11.57 8.61 -12.79
C SER A 69 -12.07 9.92 -12.17
N LEU A 70 -11.56 11.04 -12.66
CA LEU A 70 -11.94 12.38 -12.17
C LEU A 70 -12.83 13.07 -13.22
N PRO A 71 -14.11 13.35 -12.90
CA PRO A 71 -15.02 13.99 -13.84
C PRO A 71 -14.55 15.40 -14.26
N PRO A 72 -14.91 15.87 -15.47
CA PRO A 72 -14.54 17.21 -15.95
C PRO A 72 -15.08 18.32 -15.04
N ASN A 73 -14.31 19.40 -14.88
CA ASN A 73 -14.68 20.61 -14.13
C ASN A 73 -15.30 20.31 -12.75
N SER A 74 -14.73 19.36 -12.01
CA SER A 74 -15.32 18.84 -10.77
C SER A 74 -14.35 18.84 -9.60
N LYS A 75 -14.92 18.93 -8.39
CA LYS A 75 -14.23 18.68 -7.12
C LYS A 75 -14.73 17.35 -6.56
N THR A 76 -13.83 16.39 -6.44
CA THR A 76 -14.15 15.03 -6.02
C THR A 76 -13.40 14.68 -4.74
N VAL A 77 -14.06 13.92 -3.86
CA VAL A 77 -13.40 13.27 -2.73
C VAL A 77 -13.25 11.79 -3.06
N VAL A 78 -12.01 11.36 -3.26
CA VAL A 78 -11.68 9.95 -3.42
C VAL A 78 -11.40 9.38 -2.03
N CYS A 79 -12.18 8.37 -1.63
CA CYS A 79 -11.96 7.60 -0.40
C CYS A 79 -11.28 6.29 -0.76
N ARG A 80 -10.19 5.96 -0.07
CA ARG A 80 -9.46 4.71 -0.31
C ARG A 80 -9.07 4.02 0.97
N ASP A 81 -9.55 2.80 1.12
CA ASP A 81 -9.18 1.89 2.20
C ASP A 81 -7.73 1.43 2.06
N CYS A 82 -6.99 1.38 3.17
CA CYS A 82 -5.64 0.82 3.22
C CYS A 82 -5.57 -0.65 2.76
N ASP A 83 -6.68 -1.39 2.87
CA ASP A 83 -6.81 -2.78 2.41
C ASP A 83 -6.66 -2.93 0.92
N MET A 84 -7.05 -1.92 0.16
CA MET A 84 -6.98 -1.96 -1.29
C MET A 84 -5.58 -1.67 -1.82
N SER A 85 -4.59 -1.43 -0.95
CA SER A 85 -3.22 -1.09 -1.33
C SER A 85 -2.68 -2.04 -2.38
N SER A 86 -2.16 -1.48 -3.47
CA SER A 86 -1.54 -2.24 -4.56
C SER A 86 -0.23 -2.93 -4.18
N ILE A 87 0.26 -2.69 -2.96
CA ILE A 87 1.51 -3.23 -2.44
C ILE A 87 1.26 -4.49 -1.62
N VAL A 88 0.15 -4.49 -0.89
CA VAL A 88 -0.22 -5.53 0.05
C VAL A 88 -0.72 -6.77 -0.69
N ARG A 89 -0.44 -7.97 -0.16
CA ARG A 89 -1.06 -9.23 -0.60
C ARG A 89 -2.59 -9.11 -0.65
N GLN A 90 -3.22 -9.55 -1.74
CA GLN A 90 -4.67 -9.47 -1.90
C GLN A 90 -5.30 -10.88 -1.90
N PRO A 91 -6.31 -11.15 -1.04
CA PRO A 91 -6.86 -10.26 -0.01
C PRO A 91 -5.86 -10.01 1.15
N PRO A 92 -5.96 -8.88 1.88
CA PRO A 92 -5.09 -8.61 3.04
C PRO A 92 -5.30 -9.66 4.12
N GLN A 93 -4.22 -10.24 4.63
CA GLN A 93 -4.27 -11.20 5.73
C GLN A 93 -4.24 -10.45 7.06
N LYS A 94 -5.31 -10.55 7.85
CA LYS A 94 -5.57 -9.73 9.04
C LYS A 94 -5.86 -10.53 10.30
N THR A 95 -6.50 -11.69 10.17
CA THR A 95 -6.78 -12.61 11.27
C THR A 95 -5.59 -13.55 11.51
N GLU A 96 -5.56 -14.22 12.67
CA GLU A 96 -4.49 -15.18 12.98
C GLU A 96 -4.46 -16.34 11.99
N ASP A 97 -5.63 -16.89 11.63
CA ASP A 97 -5.78 -17.98 10.67
C ASP A 97 -5.28 -17.56 9.27
N GLU A 98 -5.66 -16.37 8.81
CA GLU A 98 -5.22 -15.81 7.52
C GLU A 98 -3.70 -15.61 7.45
N LEU A 99 -3.07 -15.22 8.56
CA LEU A 99 -1.62 -15.04 8.61
C LEU A 99 -0.87 -16.38 8.52
N ASP A 100 -1.47 -17.50 8.94
CA ASP A 100 -0.87 -18.84 8.89
C ASP A 100 -1.08 -19.55 7.55
N ASP A 101 -2.15 -19.21 6.81
CA ASP A 101 -2.40 -19.67 5.44
C ASP A 101 -1.33 -19.21 4.42
N THR A 102 -0.32 -18.46 4.88
CA THR A 102 0.83 -18.00 4.08
C THR A 102 2.03 -18.94 4.09
N ALA A 103 2.02 -19.99 4.91
CA ALA A 103 3.05 -21.03 4.89
C ALA A 103 3.03 -21.77 3.54
N LEU A 104 4.09 -21.59 2.74
CA LEU A 104 4.28 -22.39 1.53
C LEU A 104 4.15 -23.87 1.91
N PRO A 105 3.33 -24.68 1.23
CA PRO A 105 3.29 -26.10 1.51
C PRO A 105 4.66 -26.70 1.20
N THR A 106 5.42 -27.03 2.24
CA THR A 106 6.63 -27.86 2.18
C THR A 106 6.20 -29.30 1.90
N GLY A 107 5.64 -29.54 0.71
CA GLY A 107 5.04 -30.80 0.33
C GLY A 107 5.42 -31.18 -1.10
N THR A 108 6.10 -32.31 -1.24
CA THR A 108 6.45 -33.01 -2.49
C THR A 108 5.21 -33.55 -3.23
N GLY A 109 4.18 -32.73 -3.42
CA GLY A 109 2.91 -33.07 -4.04
C GLY A 109 2.83 -32.52 -5.47
N THR A 110 2.79 -33.43 -6.44
CA THR A 110 2.60 -33.14 -7.86
C THR A 110 1.26 -32.46 -8.13
N THR A 111 1.24 -31.13 -8.14
CA THR A 111 0.44 -30.18 -8.96
C THR A 111 0.40 -28.83 -8.24
N VAL A 112 1.53 -28.11 -8.21
CA VAL A 112 1.51 -26.69 -7.84
C VAL A 112 0.68 -25.96 -8.89
N ASN A 113 -0.54 -25.57 -8.53
CA ASN A 113 -1.32 -24.64 -9.33
C ASN A 113 -0.56 -23.31 -9.38
N LYS A 114 0.31 -23.14 -10.38
CA LYS A 114 1.16 -21.95 -10.57
C LYS A 114 0.38 -20.63 -10.44
N HIS A 115 -0.91 -20.67 -10.80
CA HIS A 115 -1.86 -19.57 -10.68
C HIS A 115 -2.17 -19.13 -9.23
N LYS A 116 -2.32 -20.07 -8.28
CA LYS A 116 -2.53 -19.71 -6.85
C LYS A 116 -1.27 -19.10 -6.24
N SER A 117 -0.11 -19.70 -6.53
CA SER A 117 1.19 -19.26 -6.02
C SER A 117 1.57 -17.82 -6.40
N TYR A 118 1.01 -17.26 -7.47
CA TYR A 118 1.31 -15.90 -7.90
C TYR A 118 0.51 -14.85 -7.13
N CYS A 119 -0.77 -15.08 -6.86
CA CYS A 119 -1.56 -14.19 -6.00
C CYS A 119 -1.09 -14.20 -4.54
N ASP A 120 -0.26 -15.17 -4.15
CA ASP A 120 0.37 -15.21 -2.82
C ASP A 120 1.54 -14.22 -2.69
N CYS A 121 2.06 -13.70 -3.81
CA CYS A 121 3.04 -12.63 -3.79
C CYS A 121 2.37 -11.32 -3.37
N GLY A 122 2.92 -10.68 -2.35
CA GLY A 122 2.56 -9.34 -1.93
C GLY A 122 3.18 -8.99 -0.58
N TRP A 123 3.25 -7.71 -0.27
CA TRP A 123 3.76 -7.28 1.03
C TRP A 123 2.76 -7.66 2.14
N PRO A 124 3.20 -8.16 3.31
CA PRO A 124 2.30 -8.43 4.41
C PRO A 124 1.57 -7.16 4.87
N PHE A 125 0.24 -7.20 4.99
CA PHE A 125 -0.56 -6.04 5.42
C PHE A 125 -0.08 -5.48 6.77
N HIS A 126 0.25 -6.38 7.69
CA HIS A 126 0.68 -6.03 9.03
C HIS A 126 2.03 -5.27 9.08
N LEU A 127 2.73 -5.18 7.94
CA LEU A 127 3.96 -4.40 7.73
C LEU A 127 3.77 -3.20 6.79
N LEU A 128 2.55 -2.84 6.41
CA LEU A 128 2.27 -1.73 5.49
C LEU A 128 2.85 -0.39 5.98
N LEU A 129 2.80 -0.14 7.29
CA LEU A 129 3.37 1.05 7.90
C LEU A 129 4.66 0.71 8.68
N PRO A 130 5.69 1.58 8.62
CA PRO A 130 6.82 1.51 9.53
C PRO A 130 6.36 1.57 10.99
N ARG A 131 7.09 0.90 11.88
CA ARG A 131 6.76 0.85 13.32
C ARG A 131 6.56 2.22 13.98
N GLY A 132 7.34 3.22 13.57
CA GLY A 132 7.41 4.51 14.27
C GLY A 132 8.10 4.41 15.64
N ARG A 133 7.82 5.36 16.54
CA ARG A 133 8.39 5.42 17.89
C ARG A 133 7.28 5.70 18.91
N ARG A 134 7.50 5.30 20.17
CA ARG A 134 6.66 5.72 21.29
C ARG A 134 6.76 7.24 21.44
N GLY A 135 5.62 7.91 21.58
CA GLY A 135 5.56 9.38 21.59
C GLY A 135 5.48 10.02 20.20
N GLY A 136 5.38 9.19 19.14
CA GLY A 136 5.20 9.65 17.77
C GLY A 136 6.53 9.87 17.03
N MET A 137 6.61 9.33 15.82
CA MET A 137 7.66 9.63 14.85
C MET A 137 7.05 10.40 13.69
N LYS A 138 7.70 11.50 13.28
CA LYS A 138 7.23 12.37 12.21
C LYS A 138 7.61 11.82 10.85
N PHE A 139 6.67 11.87 9.93
CA PHE A 139 6.84 11.48 8.54
C PHE A 139 6.26 12.55 7.63
N LYS A 140 6.77 12.62 6.40
CA LYS A 140 6.08 13.29 5.29
C LYS A 140 5.32 12.24 4.49
N LEU A 141 4.05 12.50 4.21
CA LEU A 141 3.21 11.79 3.26
C LEU A 141 3.18 12.62 1.97
N LEU A 142 3.64 12.04 0.86
CA LEU A 142 3.56 12.67 -0.45
C LEU A 142 2.58 11.89 -1.33
N VAL A 143 1.67 12.62 -1.97
CA VAL A 143 0.79 12.09 -3.00
C VAL A 143 1.13 12.78 -4.31
N PHE A 144 1.46 11.99 -5.33
CA PHE A 144 1.74 12.44 -6.68
C PHE A 144 0.66 11.89 -7.62
N ILE A 145 0.05 12.75 -8.43
CA ILE A 145 -0.93 12.37 -9.43
C ILE A 145 -0.30 12.46 -10.82
N SER A 146 -0.31 11.37 -11.57
CA SER A 146 0.09 11.34 -12.99
C SER A 146 -1.08 10.96 -13.91
N ASP A 147 -0.92 11.25 -15.20
CA ASP A 147 -1.91 10.90 -16.23
C ASP A 147 -1.87 9.39 -16.52
N TRP A 148 -2.98 8.72 -16.28
CA TRP A 148 -3.11 7.27 -16.51
C TRP A 148 -2.85 6.90 -17.98
N SER A 149 -3.18 7.76 -18.95
CA SER A 149 -2.95 7.48 -20.38
C SER A 149 -1.46 7.37 -20.73
N GLU A 150 -0.61 8.09 -19.98
CA GLU A 150 0.84 7.99 -20.09
C GLU A 150 1.43 6.82 -19.30
N ASP A 151 0.72 6.37 -18.26
CA ASP A 151 1.17 5.35 -17.33
C ASP A 151 0.74 3.95 -17.76
N GLU A 152 -0.42 3.81 -18.41
CA GLU A 152 -1.07 2.52 -18.62
C GLU A 152 -0.25 1.58 -19.50
N VAL A 153 -0.09 0.36 -19.01
CA VAL A 153 0.18 -0.81 -19.85
C VAL A 153 -1.03 -1.73 -19.72
N PRO A 154 -1.68 -2.11 -20.84
CA PRO A 154 -2.84 -3.00 -20.81
C PRO A 154 -2.53 -4.28 -20.03
N ARG A 155 -3.43 -4.65 -19.12
CA ARG A 155 -3.25 -5.81 -18.25
C ARG A 155 -4.49 -6.67 -18.16
N ILE A 156 -4.26 -7.94 -17.87
CA ILE A 156 -5.26 -8.88 -17.39
C ILE A 156 -4.74 -9.36 -16.02
N SER A 157 -5.07 -8.65 -14.94
CA SER A 157 -4.70 -9.12 -13.60
C SER A 157 -5.92 -9.59 -12.83
N ARG A 158 -5.77 -10.72 -12.15
CA ARG A 158 -6.74 -11.26 -11.20
C ARG A 158 -6.33 -11.02 -9.74
N CYS A 159 -5.03 -10.81 -9.50
CA CYS A 159 -4.46 -10.45 -8.19
C CYS A 159 -4.19 -8.94 -8.10
N GLY A 160 -4.14 -8.39 -6.88
CA GLY A 160 -4.04 -6.92 -6.66
C GLY A 160 -2.70 -6.39 -6.15
N SER A 161 -1.73 -7.23 -5.78
CA SER A 161 -0.40 -6.84 -5.22
C SER A 161 0.60 -6.39 -6.28
N ILE A 162 0.11 -5.58 -7.21
CA ILE A 162 0.74 -5.28 -8.48
C ILE A 162 2.04 -4.47 -8.32
N SER A 163 2.16 -3.63 -7.29
CA SER A 163 3.32 -2.75 -7.14
C SER A 163 4.64 -3.51 -7.04
N PHE A 164 4.68 -4.62 -6.28
CA PHE A 164 5.89 -5.43 -6.09
C PHE A 164 5.88 -6.74 -6.86
N CYS A 165 4.71 -7.29 -7.16
CA CYS A 165 4.60 -8.62 -7.78
C CYS A 165 4.29 -8.58 -9.27
N ALA A 166 3.93 -7.41 -9.82
CA ALA A 166 3.41 -7.23 -11.18
C ALA A 166 2.06 -7.95 -11.41
N SER A 167 1.71 -8.23 -12.66
CA SER A 167 0.46 -8.90 -13.04
C SER A 167 0.71 -10.32 -13.56
N GLU A 168 -0.09 -11.28 -13.07
CA GLU A 168 0.06 -12.72 -13.31
C GLU A 168 0.13 -13.09 -14.80
N ALA A 169 -0.72 -12.47 -15.61
CA ALA A 169 -0.85 -12.76 -17.03
C ALA A 169 -0.20 -11.71 -17.93
N SER A 170 0.54 -10.74 -17.37
CA SER A 170 1.20 -9.69 -18.16
C SER A 170 2.71 -9.89 -18.15
N GLU A 171 3.32 -9.98 -19.33
CA GLU A 171 4.78 -9.94 -19.47
C GLU A 171 5.38 -8.59 -19.06
N LYS A 172 4.55 -7.53 -19.00
CA LYS A 172 4.98 -6.17 -18.69
C LYS A 172 4.40 -5.68 -17.38
N TYR A 173 5.22 -4.98 -16.62
CA TYR A 173 4.78 -4.25 -15.42
C TYR A 173 3.70 -3.22 -15.80
N PRO A 174 2.58 -3.12 -15.06
CA PRO A 174 1.40 -2.36 -15.49
C PRO A 174 1.47 -0.85 -15.18
N ASP A 175 2.66 -0.28 -15.38
CA ASP A 175 2.98 1.14 -15.24
C ASP A 175 4.21 1.40 -16.12
N LYS A 176 4.11 2.31 -17.09
CA LYS A 176 5.21 2.68 -17.99
C LYS A 176 6.28 3.51 -17.29
N LYS A 177 5.95 4.17 -16.17
CA LYS A 177 6.91 4.97 -15.42
C LYS A 177 7.87 4.04 -14.67
N PRO A 178 9.13 4.45 -14.43
CA PRO A 178 10.07 3.65 -13.64
C PRO A 178 9.52 3.31 -12.24
N MET A 179 9.87 2.14 -11.72
CA MET A 179 9.57 1.80 -10.33
C MET A 179 10.14 2.86 -9.39
N GLY A 180 9.32 3.35 -8.46
CA GLY A 180 9.69 4.46 -7.58
C GLY A 180 9.43 5.86 -8.14
N TYR A 181 8.92 6.03 -9.36
CA TYR A 181 8.56 7.35 -9.90
C TYR A 181 7.59 8.10 -8.94
N PRO A 182 7.87 9.36 -8.59
CA PRO A 182 8.87 10.28 -9.17
C PRO A 182 10.26 10.30 -8.49
N PHE A 183 10.49 9.49 -7.46
CA PHE A 183 11.72 9.45 -6.65
C PHE A 183 12.88 8.65 -7.28
N ASP A 184 12.65 8.05 -8.44
CA ASP A 184 13.70 7.45 -9.27
C ASP A 184 14.73 8.50 -9.73
N ARG A 185 14.33 9.78 -9.79
CA ARG A 185 15.15 10.89 -10.27
C ARG A 185 15.80 11.68 -9.13
N PRO A 186 16.96 12.33 -9.36
CA PRO A 186 17.56 13.25 -8.40
C PRO A 186 16.63 14.44 -8.08
N PHE A 187 16.67 14.89 -6.83
CA PHE A 187 15.98 16.12 -6.43
C PHE A 187 16.67 17.36 -6.98
N LYS A 188 15.86 18.33 -7.41
CA LYS A 188 16.32 19.67 -7.80
C LYS A 188 17.06 20.29 -6.61
N ASN A 189 18.31 20.70 -6.83
CA ASN A 189 19.19 21.26 -5.80
C ASN A 189 19.31 20.41 -4.52
N ASN A 190 19.13 19.08 -4.63
CA ASN A 190 19.06 18.17 -3.48
C ASN A 190 17.98 18.54 -2.45
N SER A 191 16.89 19.17 -2.90
CA SER A 191 15.75 19.55 -2.06
C SER A 191 14.46 18.93 -2.59
N TYR A 192 13.80 18.11 -1.76
CA TYR A 192 12.48 17.58 -2.10
C TYR A 192 11.45 18.71 -2.27
N GLU A 193 11.50 19.74 -1.42
CA GLU A 193 10.61 20.90 -1.49
C GLU A 193 10.76 21.63 -2.81
N GLU A 194 11.99 21.97 -3.22
CA GLU A 194 12.22 22.64 -4.50
C GLU A 194 11.84 21.77 -5.71
N THR A 195 11.96 20.46 -5.59
CA THR A 195 11.59 19.51 -6.65
C THR A 195 10.09 19.53 -6.92
N PHE A 196 9.28 19.61 -5.86
CA PHE A 196 7.81 19.56 -5.96
C PHE A 196 7.13 20.94 -5.86
N ALA A 197 7.91 22.00 -5.63
CA ALA A 197 7.40 23.37 -5.52
C ALA A 197 6.63 23.80 -6.79
N GLY A 198 5.41 24.29 -6.59
CA GLY A 198 4.56 24.82 -7.66
C GLY A 198 3.87 23.77 -8.53
N LEU A 199 4.05 22.47 -8.24
CA LEU A 199 3.32 21.41 -8.91
C LEU A 199 1.90 21.30 -8.32
N ASN A 200 0.88 21.43 -9.17
CA ASN A 200 -0.53 21.36 -8.75
C ASN A 200 -1.04 19.92 -8.59
N ASN A 201 -0.27 18.94 -9.05
CA ASN A 201 -0.56 17.51 -9.00
C ASN A 201 0.22 16.78 -7.89
N VAL A 202 0.82 17.53 -6.96
CA VAL A 202 1.56 16.99 -5.82
C VAL A 202 1.07 17.64 -4.54
N VAL A 203 0.90 16.84 -3.48
CA VAL A 203 0.65 17.35 -2.13
C VAL A 203 1.54 16.63 -1.14
N ILE A 204 2.10 17.38 -0.20
CA ILE A 204 2.90 16.86 0.91
C ILE A 204 2.19 17.21 2.21
N ARG A 205 2.06 16.24 3.10
CA ARG A 205 1.42 16.38 4.41
C ARG A 205 2.29 15.81 5.50
N ASP A 206 2.31 16.48 6.63
CA ASP A 206 2.94 15.96 7.84
C ASP A 206 2.00 14.94 8.47
N ILE A 207 2.53 13.74 8.74
CA ILE A 207 1.83 12.71 9.49
C ILE A 207 2.71 12.24 10.65
N CYS A 208 2.08 11.63 11.65
CA CYS A 208 2.79 11.06 12.78
C CYS A 208 2.37 9.60 12.95
N ILE A 209 3.36 8.70 12.97
CA ILE A 209 3.15 7.29 13.29
C ILE A 209 3.57 7.08 14.74
N ASN A 210 2.59 6.77 15.59
CA ASN A 210 2.82 6.50 17.00
C ASN A 210 2.80 4.99 17.25
N TRP A 211 3.87 4.48 17.85
CA TRP A 211 3.88 3.11 18.33
C TRP A 211 3.18 3.04 19.69
N VAL A 212 2.07 2.31 19.72
CA VAL A 212 1.30 2.00 20.92
C VAL A 212 1.35 0.51 21.25
N ASP A 213 1.24 0.20 22.54
CA ASP A 213 1.20 -1.17 23.03
C ASP A 213 -0.16 -1.80 22.72
N GLU A 214 -1.23 -1.10 23.07
CA GLU A 214 -2.62 -1.46 22.77
C GLU A 214 -3.34 -0.33 22.03
N PHE A 215 -4.29 -0.68 21.17
CA PHE A 215 -5.24 0.26 20.60
C PHE A 215 -6.64 -0.37 20.58
N PRO A 216 -7.71 0.40 20.86
CA PRO A 216 -9.07 -0.11 20.74
C PRO A 216 -9.38 -0.36 19.26
N GLU A 217 -9.71 -1.60 18.93
CA GLU A 217 -10.28 -1.93 17.63
C GLU A 217 -11.69 -1.33 17.54
N VAL A 218 -11.97 -0.61 16.46
CA VAL A 218 -13.32 -0.13 16.19
C VAL A 218 -14.08 -1.32 15.61
N VAL A 219 -14.74 -2.09 16.47
CA VAL A 219 -15.68 -3.12 16.03
C VAL A 219 -16.88 -2.38 15.44
N VAL A 220 -17.03 -2.41 14.13
CA VAL A 220 -18.29 -2.00 13.50
C VAL A 220 -19.27 -3.11 13.83
N GLU A 221 -20.13 -2.90 14.82
CA GLU A 221 -21.26 -3.80 15.07
C GLU A 221 -22.01 -3.97 13.75
N GLY A 222 -22.12 -5.22 13.30
CA GLY A 222 -22.73 -5.57 12.03
C GLY A 222 -24.11 -4.93 11.91
N TYR A 223 -24.41 -4.43 10.72
CA TYR A 223 -25.80 -4.18 10.34
C TYR A 223 -26.55 -5.50 10.52
N ASP A 224 -27.35 -5.60 11.59
CA ASP A 224 -28.41 -6.59 11.70
C ASP A 224 -29.18 -6.55 10.37
N HIS A 225 -29.12 -7.66 9.65
CA HIS A 225 -30.03 -7.92 8.55
C HIS A 225 -31.44 -7.87 9.14
N PHE A 226 -32.14 -6.76 8.90
CA PHE A 226 -33.59 -6.74 9.04
C PHE A 226 -34.14 -7.70 7.98
N ASP A 227 -34.67 -8.82 8.47
CA ASP A 227 -35.48 -9.80 7.73
C ASP A 227 -36.61 -9.14 6.92
#